data_AF-A0A2J6W574-F1
#
_entry.id   AF-A0A2J6W574-F1
#
_cell.length_a   1.000
_cell.length_b   1.000
_cell.length_c   1.000
_cell.angle_alpha   90.00
_cell.angle_beta   90.00
_cell.angle_gamma   90.00
#
_symmetry.space_group_name_H-M   'P 1'
#
loop_
_entity.id
_entity.type
_entity.pdbx_description
1 polymer ?
#
loop_
_entity_poly.entity_id
_entity_poly.type
_entity_poly.pdbx_seq_one_letter_code
_entity_poly.pdbx_strand_id
1 'polypeptide(L)'
;MCSFSLYSTNICCYIKQILFKIKNNFIAIYWNYNRFFGILLTAISTIGFSISLIFSLLSGFSWAIGTVYFVRHLANKDIIALNSYMSLISFPVIISFLPLSHYFEINVSSIIILIYTTLIIQILAWLLWFYAVKYIGPVRSSSLVMLTPISSFIFTIALMHVFPNYLQLAGSIFAIIGSLIAQIGRKT
;
A
#
# COMPACT_ATOMS: atom_id res chain seq x y z
N MET A 1 3.48 -4.43 5.58
CA MET A 1 3.41 -3.83 4.22
C MET A 1 1.98 -3.54 3.74
N CYS A 2 0.97 -4.39 4.00
CA CYS A 2 -0.42 -4.16 3.57
C CYS A 2 -1.03 -2.82 4.04
N SER A 3 -0.81 -2.42 5.30
CA SER A 3 -1.39 -1.19 5.86
C SER A 3 -0.94 0.10 5.15
N PHE A 4 0.29 0.14 4.63
CA PHE A 4 0.86 1.35 4.00
C PHE A 4 0.19 1.72 2.68
N SER A 5 -0.09 0.70 1.87
CA SER A 5 -0.77 0.90 0.58
C SER A 5 -2.24 1.28 0.72
N LEU A 6 -2.90 0.81 1.79
CA LEU A 6 -4.34 0.98 2.03
C LEU A 6 -4.73 2.44 2.23
N TYR A 7 -3.94 3.19 3.00
CA TYR A 7 -4.18 4.61 3.24
C TYR A 7 -3.82 5.51 2.04
N SER A 8 -2.88 5.05 1.21
CA SER A 8 -2.33 5.85 0.13
C SER A 8 -3.31 6.17 -1.00
N THR A 9 -4.26 5.27 -1.32
CA THR A 9 -5.22 5.45 -2.42
C THR A 9 -6.10 6.68 -2.24
N ASN A 10 -6.55 6.90 -1.00
CA ASN A 10 -7.43 8.03 -0.65
C ASN A 10 -6.66 9.35 -0.68
N ILE A 11 -5.47 9.36 -0.07
CA ILE A 11 -4.60 10.55 -0.06
C ILE A 11 -4.17 10.90 -1.49
N CYS A 12 -3.86 9.91 -2.33
CA CYS A 12 -3.48 10.12 -3.71
C CYS A 12 -4.64 10.72 -4.55
N CYS A 13 -5.89 10.31 -4.30
CA CYS A 13 -7.08 10.94 -4.89
C CYS A 13 -7.23 12.41 -4.51
N TYR A 14 -7.05 12.75 -3.23
CA TYR A 14 -7.12 14.14 -2.73
C TYR A 14 -5.99 15.01 -3.27
N ILE A 15 -4.75 14.50 -3.23
CA ILE A 15 -3.58 15.21 -3.77
C ILE A 15 -3.77 15.44 -5.28
N LYS A 16 -4.30 14.46 -6.02
CA LYS A 16 -4.60 14.63 -7.45
C LYS A 16 -5.69 15.69 -7.68
N GLN A 17 -6.70 15.76 -6.81
CA GLN A 17 -7.76 16.77 -6.90
C GLN A 17 -7.23 18.19 -6.67
N ILE A 18 -6.37 18.37 -5.67
CA ILE A 18 -5.70 19.65 -5.38
C ILE A 18 -4.74 20.05 -6.50
N LEU A 19 -3.91 19.11 -6.97
CA LEU A 19 -2.82 19.39 -7.91
C LEU A 19 -3.23 19.42 -9.40
N PHE A 20 -4.34 18.81 -9.79
CA PHE A 20 -4.79 18.74 -11.20
C PHE A 20 -6.16 19.40 -11.44
N LYS A 21 -6.83 19.96 -10.42
CA LYS A 21 -8.19 20.55 -10.53
C LYS A 21 -9.21 19.64 -11.25
N ILE A 22 -9.01 18.32 -11.20
CA ILE A 22 -9.93 17.35 -11.83
C ILE A 22 -11.19 17.26 -10.97
N LYS A 23 -12.34 17.60 -11.56
CA LYS A 23 -13.66 17.49 -10.92
C LYS A 23 -14.02 16.01 -10.80
N ASN A 24 -13.93 15.45 -9.60
CA ASN A 24 -14.34 14.07 -9.34
C ASN A 24 -15.86 13.98 -9.22
N ASN A 25 -16.44 12.87 -9.71
CA ASN A 25 -17.83 12.52 -9.48
C ASN A 25 -18.13 12.37 -7.98
N PHE A 26 -19.26 12.87 -7.50
CA PHE A 26 -19.68 12.81 -6.08
C PHE A 26 -19.66 11.37 -5.54
N ILE A 27 -20.07 10.42 -6.37
CA ILE A 27 -20.04 8.98 -6.11
C ILE A 27 -18.61 8.51 -5.77
N ALA A 28 -17.60 8.94 -6.54
CA ALA A 28 -16.22 8.52 -6.31
C ALA A 28 -15.66 9.06 -4.98
N ILE A 29 -16.09 10.25 -4.54
CA ILE A 29 -15.71 10.85 -3.26
C ILE A 29 -16.33 10.04 -2.10
N TYR A 30 -17.64 9.76 -2.17
CA TYR A 30 -18.35 8.98 -1.15
C TYR A 30 -17.71 7.59 -0.93
N TRP A 31 -17.37 6.88 -2.01
CA TRP A 31 -16.73 5.55 -1.90
C TRP A 31 -15.27 5.59 -1.46
N ASN A 32 -14.55 6.70 -1.65
CA ASN A 32 -13.22 6.87 -1.05
C ASN A 32 -13.35 6.96 0.49
N TYR A 33 -14.34 7.71 1.00
CA TYR A 33 -14.60 7.81 2.45
C TYR A 33 -14.96 6.46 3.08
N ASN A 34 -15.88 5.70 2.47
CA ASN A 34 -16.26 4.37 2.98
C ASN A 34 -15.07 3.40 3.00
N ARG A 35 -14.17 3.48 2.02
CA ARG A 35 -12.92 2.69 2.02
C ARG A 35 -12.00 3.07 3.17
N PHE A 36 -11.76 4.37 3.36
CA PHE A 36 -10.95 4.85 4.47
C PHE A 36 -11.51 4.39 5.81
N PHE A 37 -12.83 4.49 6.00
CA PHE A 37 -13.51 4.06 7.20
C PHE A 37 -13.36 2.55 7.47
N GLY A 38 -13.53 1.71 6.45
CA GLY A 38 -13.34 0.26 6.57
C GLY A 38 -11.91 -0.12 7.00
N ILE A 39 -10.89 0.54 6.43
CA ILE A 39 -9.49 0.32 6.81
C ILE A 39 -9.25 0.79 8.25
N LEU A 40 -9.78 1.96 8.64
CA LEU A 40 -9.64 2.50 9.99
C LEU A 40 -10.28 1.57 11.05
N LEU A 41 -11.44 1.00 10.75
CA LEU A 41 -12.08 -0.03 11.59
C LEU A 41 -11.20 -1.27 11.77
N THR A 42 -10.59 -1.78 10.69
CA THR A 42 -9.66 -2.92 10.81
C THR A 42 -8.42 -2.55 11.63
N ALA A 43 -7.88 -1.35 11.49
CA ALA A 43 -6.70 -0.92 12.24
C ALA A 43 -7.00 -0.74 13.74
N ILE A 44 -8.12 -0.08 14.08
CA ILE A 44 -8.54 0.13 15.48
C ILE A 44 -8.80 -1.21 16.18
N SER A 45 -9.48 -2.14 15.51
CA SER A 45 -9.78 -3.46 16.10
C SER A 45 -8.55 -4.33 16.35
N THR A 46 -7.44 -4.05 15.67
CA THR A 46 -6.22 -4.87 15.78
C THR A 46 -5.20 -4.26 16.76
N ILE A 47 -5.07 -2.93 16.79
CA ILE A 47 -3.96 -2.23 17.48
C ILE A 47 -4.46 -1.28 18.59
N GLY A 48 -5.76 -0.96 18.63
CA GLY A 48 -6.29 0.09 19.49
C GLY A 48 -5.80 1.49 19.09
N PHE A 49 -6.28 2.53 19.80
CA PHE A 49 -5.84 3.90 19.54
C PHE A 49 -4.44 4.13 20.16
N SER A 50 -3.41 4.17 19.32
CA SER A 50 -2.01 4.27 19.75
C SER A 50 -1.20 5.19 18.84
N ILE A 51 -0.01 5.62 19.30
CA ILE A 51 0.94 6.43 18.53
C ILE A 51 1.26 5.80 17.16
N SER A 52 1.21 4.47 17.08
CA SER A 52 1.42 3.68 15.87
C SER A 52 0.42 4.01 14.74
N LEU A 53 -0.81 4.40 15.07
CA LEU A 53 -1.79 4.86 14.07
C LEU A 53 -1.34 6.17 13.40
N ILE A 54 -0.77 7.09 14.17
CA ILE A 54 -0.29 8.38 13.66
C ILE A 54 0.87 8.15 12.68
N PHE A 55 1.84 7.31 13.05
CA PHE A 55 2.94 6.94 12.15
C PHE A 55 2.45 6.21 10.90
N SER A 56 1.43 5.36 11.01
CA SER A 56 0.82 4.66 9.87
C SER A 56 0.17 5.64 8.89
N LEU A 57 -0.53 6.66 9.39
CA LEU A 57 -1.13 7.71 8.56
C LEU A 57 -0.05 8.56 7.88
N LEU A 58 0.95 9.03 8.64
CA LEU A 58 2.07 9.82 8.10
C LEU A 58 2.83 9.07 7.00
N SER A 59 3.06 7.77 7.19
CA SER A 59 3.65 6.92 6.16
C SER A 59 2.77 6.84 4.90
N GLY A 60 1.45 6.68 5.06
CA GLY A 60 0.50 6.71 3.95
C GLY A 60 0.53 8.03 3.17
N PHE A 61 0.71 9.16 3.87
CA PHE A 61 0.89 10.48 3.26
C PHE A 61 2.19 10.58 2.47
N SER A 62 3.32 10.21 3.08
CA SER A 62 4.63 10.19 2.41
C SER A 62 4.60 9.35 1.14
N TRP A 63 3.97 8.16 1.21
CA TRP A 63 3.80 7.27 0.07
C TRP A 63 2.98 7.88 -1.08
N ALA A 64 1.86 8.51 -0.74
CA ALA A 64 1.00 9.14 -1.74
C ALA A 64 1.71 10.31 -2.46
N ILE A 65 2.49 11.11 -1.73
CA ILE A 65 3.33 12.18 -2.30
C ILE A 65 4.37 11.57 -3.24
N GLY A 66 5.11 10.55 -2.79
CA GLY A 66 6.13 9.87 -3.59
C GLY A 66 5.56 9.27 -4.88
N THR A 67 4.38 8.67 -4.81
CA THR A 67 3.70 8.09 -5.99
C THR A 67 3.29 9.16 -7.00
N VAL A 68 2.75 10.30 -6.54
CA VAL A 68 2.40 11.42 -7.42
C VAL A 68 3.66 12.05 -8.03
N TYR A 69 4.72 12.21 -7.24
CA TYR A 69 5.99 12.72 -7.71
C TYR A 69 6.59 11.82 -8.79
N PHE A 70 6.57 10.49 -8.58
CA PHE A 70 7.00 9.50 -9.56
C PHE A 70 6.26 9.65 -10.89
N VAL A 71 4.92 9.73 -10.86
CA VAL A 71 4.11 9.88 -12.07
C VAL A 71 4.45 11.16 -12.82
N ARG A 72 4.70 12.26 -12.11
CA ARG A 72 4.96 13.57 -12.72
C ARG A 72 6.35 13.70 -13.33
N HIS A 73 7.38 13.18 -12.67
CA HIS A 73 8.77 13.50 -13.01
C HIS A 73 9.59 12.30 -13.48
N LEU A 74 9.15 11.08 -13.14
CA LEU A 74 9.97 9.87 -13.27
C LEU A 74 9.33 8.77 -14.12
N ALA A 75 8.02 8.85 -14.42
CA ALA A 75 7.30 7.83 -15.20
C ALA A 75 7.91 7.54 -16.58
N ASN A 76 8.54 8.54 -17.21
CA ASN A 76 9.18 8.39 -18.53
C ASN A 76 10.61 7.86 -18.46
N LYS A 77 11.20 7.74 -17.26
CA LYS A 77 12.55 7.19 -17.09
C LYS A 77 12.52 5.66 -17.07
N ASP A 78 13.70 5.06 -17.12
CA ASP A 78 13.87 3.62 -16.93
C ASP A 78 13.48 3.22 -15.50
N ILE A 79 12.42 2.42 -15.39
CA ILE A 79 11.86 1.95 -14.12
C ILE A 79 12.83 1.01 -13.41
N ILE A 80 13.58 0.20 -14.15
CA ILE A 80 14.52 -0.76 -13.55
C ILE A 80 15.63 0.01 -12.86
N ALA A 81 16.30 0.91 -13.59
CA ALA A 81 17.32 1.78 -13.03
C ALA A 81 16.79 2.59 -11.84
N LEU A 82 15.58 3.15 -11.95
CA LEU A 82 14.99 3.92 -10.86
C LEU A 82 14.76 3.08 -9.59
N ASN A 83 14.23 1.86 -9.74
CA ASN A 83 14.02 0.96 -8.61
C ASN A 83 15.34 0.57 -7.94
N SER A 84 16.40 0.36 -8.72
CA SER A 84 17.75 0.12 -8.22
C SER A 84 18.30 1.33 -7.45
N TYR A 85 18.20 2.54 -7.99
CA TYR A 85 18.65 3.75 -7.30
C TYR A 85 17.87 4.02 -6.01
N MET A 86 16.55 3.86 -6.04
CA MET A 86 15.70 4.01 -4.85
C MET A 86 16.09 3.02 -3.75
N SER A 87 16.35 1.76 -4.12
CA SER A 87 16.79 0.73 -3.16
C SER A 87 18.17 1.03 -2.58
N LEU A 88 19.11 1.50 -3.42
CA LEU A 88 20.46 1.86 -3.00
C LEU A 88 20.49 3.08 -2.07
N ILE A 89 19.69 4.11 -2.35
CA ILE A 89 19.54 5.28 -1.48
C ILE A 89 18.85 4.92 -0.15
N SER A 90 17.96 3.91 -0.16
CA SER A 90 17.26 3.46 1.06
C SER A 90 18.19 2.69 2.01
N PHE A 91 19.25 2.06 1.50
CA PHE A 91 20.19 1.26 2.29
C PHE A 91 20.81 2.00 3.48
N PRO A 92 21.45 3.19 3.33
CA PRO A 92 22.01 3.93 4.47
C PRO A 92 20.94 4.35 5.48
N VAL A 93 19.72 4.63 5.04
CA VAL A 93 18.62 4.94 5.96
C VAL A 93 18.28 3.71 6.80
N ILE A 94 18.09 2.55 6.17
CA ILE A 94 17.72 1.31 6.86
C ILE A 94 18.81 0.84 7.82
N ILE A 95 20.08 0.88 7.41
CA ILE A 95 21.20 0.40 8.25
C ILE A 95 21.38 1.25 9.51
N SER A 96 20.99 2.53 9.47
CA SER A 96 21.00 3.43 10.63
C SER A 96 20.07 2.95 11.75
N PHE A 97 19.03 2.18 11.42
CA PHE A 97 18.08 1.61 12.38
C PHE A 97 18.44 0.19 12.81
N LEU A 98 19.51 -0.41 12.27
CA LEU A 98 19.95 -1.76 12.64
C LEU A 98 20.21 -1.90 14.16
N PRO A 99 20.84 -0.93 14.85
CA PRO A 99 21.08 -1.03 16.30
C PRO A 99 19.80 -1.01 17.15
N LEU A 100 18.69 -0.53 16.59
CA LEU A 100 17.39 -0.49 17.26
C LEU A 100 16.61 -1.80 17.08
N SER A 101 17.12 -2.76 16.29
CA SER A 101 16.48 -4.06 16.12
C SER A 101 16.72 -4.95 17.33
N HIS A 102 15.65 -5.40 17.98
CA HIS A 102 15.73 -6.25 19.18
C HIS A 102 16.11 -7.71 18.90
N TYR A 103 16.12 -8.15 17.63
CA TYR A 103 16.37 -9.54 17.25
C TYR A 103 17.15 -9.59 15.93
N PHE A 104 18.48 -9.56 16.00
CA PHE A 104 19.36 -9.74 14.85
C PHE A 104 20.14 -11.04 14.99
N GLU A 105 19.55 -12.14 14.49
CA GLU A 105 20.17 -13.46 14.47
C GLU A 105 20.43 -13.91 13.02
N ILE A 106 21.69 -14.14 12.70
CA ILE A 106 22.11 -14.65 11.39
C ILE A 106 22.10 -16.17 11.45
N ASN A 107 21.10 -16.79 10.81
CA ASN A 107 21.02 -18.23 10.59
C ASN A 107 20.70 -18.52 9.12
N VAL A 108 20.94 -19.75 8.66
CA VAL A 108 20.69 -20.20 7.28
C VAL A 108 19.24 -19.89 6.86
N SER A 109 18.27 -20.18 7.74
CA SER A 109 16.86 -19.84 7.50
C SER A 109 16.64 -18.34 7.30
N SER A 110 17.29 -17.48 8.09
CA SER A 110 17.24 -16.02 7.95
C SER A 110 17.78 -15.57 6.59
N ILE A 111 18.89 -16.17 6.14
CA ILE A 111 19.51 -15.87 4.83
C ILE A 111 18.57 -16.29 3.70
N ILE A 112 17.96 -17.47 3.77
CA ILE A 112 17.00 -17.94 2.77
C ILE A 112 15.80 -17.00 2.68
N ILE A 113 15.23 -16.60 3.82
CA ILE A 113 14.11 -15.66 3.87
C ILE A 113 14.52 -14.29 3.32
N LEU A 114 15.73 -13.81 3.63
CA LEU A 114 16.26 -12.55 3.09
C LEU A 114 16.38 -12.59 1.56
N ILE A 115 16.93 -13.67 1.00
CA ILE A 115 17.05 -13.83 -0.46
C ILE A 115 15.67 -13.88 -1.09
N TYR A 116 14.76 -14.69 -0.55
CA TYR A 116 13.39 -14.84 -1.06
C TYR A 116 12.65 -13.50 -1.04
N THR A 117 12.65 -12.80 0.09
CA THR A 117 11.96 -11.51 0.22
C THR A 117 12.59 -10.44 -0.67
N THR A 118 13.92 -10.44 -0.84
CA THR A 118 14.59 -9.50 -1.75
C THR A 118 14.17 -9.73 -3.19
N LEU A 119 14.19 -10.98 -3.68
CA LEU A 119 13.85 -11.28 -5.07
C LEU A 119 12.36 -11.06 -5.37
N ILE A 120 11.48 -11.61 -4.53
CA ILE A 120 10.04 -11.60 -4.78
C ILE A 120 9.41 -10.26 -4.41
N ILE A 121 9.69 -9.76 -3.21
CA ILE A 121 9.05 -8.53 -2.70
C ILE A 121 9.84 -7.32 -3.19
N GLN A 122 11.15 -7.28 -2.96
CA GLN A 122 11.91 -6.05 -3.17
C GLN A 122 12.18 -5.76 -4.66
N ILE A 123 12.31 -6.79 -5.50
CA ILE A 123 12.54 -6.63 -6.94
C ILE A 123 11.22 -6.76 -7.71
N LEU A 124 10.61 -7.95 -7.72
CA LEU A 124 9.47 -8.22 -8.60
C LEU A 124 8.22 -7.40 -8.24
N ALA A 125 7.80 -7.39 -6.97
CA ALA A 125 6.59 -6.68 -6.57
C ALA A 125 6.72 -5.16 -6.77
N TRP A 126 7.89 -4.57 -6.47
CA TRP A 126 8.13 -3.15 -6.72
C TRP A 126 8.15 -2.78 -8.19
N LEU A 127 8.80 -3.58 -9.05
CA LEU A 127 8.78 -3.35 -10.48
C LEU A 127 7.34 -3.41 -11.03
N LEU A 128 6.58 -4.44 -10.66
CA LEU A 128 5.17 -4.57 -11.03
C LEU A 128 4.34 -3.36 -10.57
N TRP A 129 4.58 -2.87 -9.36
CA TRP A 129 3.93 -1.67 -8.84
C TRP A 129 4.26 -0.42 -9.68
N PHE A 130 5.54 -0.14 -9.95
CA PHE A 130 5.93 1.04 -10.73
C PHE A 130 5.44 0.97 -12.18
N TYR A 131 5.45 -0.22 -12.79
CA TYR A 131 4.84 -0.41 -14.10
C TYR A 131 3.33 -0.20 -14.08
N ALA A 132 2.61 -0.73 -13.09
CA ALA A 132 1.18 -0.49 -12.94
C ALA A 132 0.87 1.01 -12.80
N VAL A 133 1.61 1.71 -11.93
CA VAL A 133 1.45 3.15 -11.72
C VAL A 133 1.72 3.95 -13.00
N LYS A 134 2.73 3.55 -13.78
CA LYS A 134 3.06 4.19 -15.07
C LYS A 134 1.96 3.99 -16.11
N TYR A 135 1.47 2.77 -16.31
CA TYR A 135 0.57 2.46 -17.42
C TYR A 135 -0.91 2.70 -17.11
N ILE A 136 -1.34 2.36 -15.89
CA ILE A 136 -2.77 2.39 -15.49
C ILE A 136 -3.07 3.62 -14.64
N GLY A 137 -2.03 4.31 -14.18
CA GLY A 137 -2.11 5.51 -13.35
C GLY A 137 -2.12 5.20 -11.84
N PRO A 138 -1.77 6.19 -11.01
CA PRO A 138 -1.56 5.99 -9.57
C PRO A 138 -2.84 5.62 -8.84
N VAL A 139 -3.98 6.18 -9.25
CA VAL A 139 -5.27 5.96 -8.58
C VAL A 139 -5.82 4.55 -8.84
N ARG A 140 -5.77 4.06 -10.09
CA ARG A 140 -6.23 2.71 -10.43
C ARG A 140 -5.32 1.64 -9.84
N SER A 141 -4.01 1.84 -9.92
CA SER A 141 -3.03 0.92 -9.32
C SER A 141 -3.22 0.81 -7.81
N SER A 142 -3.43 1.95 -7.14
CA SER A 142 -3.70 1.95 -5.70
C SER A 142 -5.05 1.28 -5.37
N SER A 143 -6.08 1.42 -6.20
CA SER A 143 -7.34 0.65 -6.03
C SER A 143 -7.16 -0.87 -6.14
N LEU A 144 -6.29 -1.35 -7.04
CA LEU A 144 -6.00 -2.79 -7.19
C LEU A 144 -5.31 -3.35 -5.95
N VAL A 145 -4.46 -2.57 -5.31
CA VAL A 145 -3.77 -3.00 -4.08
C VAL A 145 -4.73 -3.16 -2.90
N MET A 146 -5.96 -2.64 -2.98
CA MET A 146 -7.02 -2.96 -2.00
C MET A 146 -7.42 -4.45 -1.99
N LEU A 147 -7.01 -5.25 -2.99
CA LEU A 147 -7.21 -6.70 -3.00
C LEU A 147 -6.19 -7.45 -2.11
N THR A 148 -5.12 -6.78 -1.70
CA THR A 148 -4.03 -7.39 -0.93
C THR A 148 -4.49 -7.94 0.43
N PRO A 149 -5.31 -7.24 1.25
CA PRO A 149 -5.80 -7.77 2.52
C PRO A 149 -6.62 -9.05 2.36
N ILE A 150 -7.40 -9.15 1.29
CA ILE A 150 -8.22 -10.33 0.99
C ILE A 150 -7.32 -11.51 0.66
N SER A 151 -6.35 -11.28 -0.23
CA SER A 151 -5.35 -12.28 -0.59
C SER A 151 -4.62 -12.74 0.66
N SER A 152 -4.24 -11.80 1.53
CA SER A 152 -3.65 -12.10 2.83
C SER A 152 -4.55 -12.96 3.70
N PHE A 153 -5.86 -12.68 3.81
CA PHE A 153 -6.77 -13.53 4.59
C PHE A 153 -6.92 -14.93 4.01
N ILE A 154 -7.03 -15.06 2.69
CA ILE A 154 -7.09 -16.36 2.00
C ILE A 154 -5.83 -17.18 2.35
N PHE A 155 -4.64 -16.57 2.21
CA PHE A 155 -3.39 -17.25 2.55
C PHE A 155 -3.25 -17.53 4.05
N THR A 156 -3.69 -16.64 4.93
CA THR A 156 -3.68 -16.87 6.38
C THR A 156 -4.59 -18.05 6.75
N ILE A 157 -5.80 -18.12 6.20
CA ILE A 157 -6.70 -19.26 6.46
C ILE A 157 -6.12 -20.55 5.88
N ALA A 158 -5.58 -20.49 4.66
CA ALA A 158 -5.06 -21.67 3.96
C ALA A 158 -3.78 -22.24 4.59
N LEU A 159 -2.85 -21.37 5.02
CA LEU A 159 -1.52 -21.77 5.51
C LEU A 159 -1.46 -21.86 7.03
N MET A 160 -2.17 -20.99 7.74
CA MET A 160 -2.07 -20.86 9.20
C MET A 160 -3.33 -21.36 9.92
N HIS A 161 -4.41 -21.67 9.18
CA HIS A 161 -5.70 -22.10 9.73
C HIS A 161 -6.30 -21.13 10.78
N VAL A 162 -5.95 -19.84 10.70
CA VAL A 162 -6.47 -18.79 11.58
C VAL A 162 -7.60 -18.05 10.87
N PHE A 163 -8.78 -18.03 11.50
CA PHE A 163 -9.94 -17.33 10.96
C PHE A 163 -9.96 -15.84 11.38
N PRO A 164 -10.24 -14.92 10.45
CA PRO A 164 -10.35 -13.51 10.77
C PRO A 164 -11.59 -13.20 11.60
N ASN A 165 -11.48 -12.21 12.48
CA ASN A 165 -12.58 -11.75 13.32
C ASN A 165 -13.68 -11.07 12.47
N TYR A 166 -14.92 -11.06 12.93
CA TYR A 166 -16.08 -10.44 12.27
C TYR A 166 -15.83 -8.98 11.85
N LEU A 167 -15.11 -8.20 12.66
CA LEU A 167 -14.73 -6.82 12.34
C LEU A 167 -13.72 -6.74 11.18
N GLN A 168 -12.76 -7.66 11.11
CA GLN A 168 -11.78 -7.74 10.02
C GLN A 168 -12.46 -8.15 8.71
N LEU A 169 -13.42 -9.07 8.81
CA LEU A 169 -14.21 -9.56 7.69
C LEU A 169 -15.11 -8.44 7.14
N ALA A 170 -15.83 -7.73 8.02
CA ALA A 170 -16.63 -6.57 7.66
C ALA A 170 -15.79 -5.45 7.01
N GLY A 171 -14.67 -5.06 7.63
CA GLY A 171 -13.79 -4.03 7.07
C GLY A 171 -13.21 -4.39 5.71
N SER A 172 -12.89 -5.67 5.48
CA SER A 172 -12.44 -6.18 4.18
C SER A 172 -13.51 -6.10 3.11
N ILE A 173 -14.75 -6.46 3.45
CA ILE A 173 -15.91 -6.34 2.55
C ILE A 173 -16.12 -4.87 2.14
N PHE A 174 -16.09 -3.94 3.11
CA PHE A 174 -16.20 -2.51 2.80
C PHE A 174 -15.06 -2.00 1.90
N ALA A 175 -13.83 -2.49 2.10
CA ALA A 175 -12.69 -2.13 1.26
C ALA A 175 -12.88 -2.62 -0.20
N ILE A 176 -13.37 -3.85 -0.40
CA ILE A 176 -13.67 -4.44 -1.71
C ILE A 176 -14.76 -3.68 -2.42
N ILE A 177 -15.94 -3.57 -1.78
CA ILE A 177 -17.13 -2.99 -2.38
C ILE A 177 -16.84 -1.54 -2.76
N GLY A 178 -16.20 -0.79 -1.86
CA GLY A 178 -15.80 0.57 -2.17
C GLY A 178 -14.76 0.68 -3.28
N SER A 179 -13.85 -0.29 -3.43
CA SER A 179 -12.86 -0.30 -4.52
C SER A 179 -13.51 -0.61 -5.87
N LEU A 180 -14.36 -1.63 -5.93
CA LEU A 180 -15.06 -2.02 -7.15
C LEU A 180 -15.99 -0.91 -7.66
N ILE A 181 -16.80 -0.34 -6.77
CA ILE A 181 -17.75 0.70 -7.16
C ILE A 181 -17.02 1.98 -7.60
N ALA A 182 -15.89 2.32 -6.98
CA ALA A 182 -15.10 3.46 -7.41
C ALA A 182 -14.41 3.27 -8.76
N GLN A 183 -14.18 2.03 -9.19
CA GLN A 183 -13.75 1.73 -10.55
C GLN A 183 -14.91 1.84 -11.54
N ILE A 184 -16.11 1.39 -11.16
CA ILE A 184 -17.32 1.45 -12.01
C ILE A 184 -17.79 2.90 -12.21
N GLY A 185 -17.83 3.72 -11.15
CA GLY A 185 -18.28 5.11 -11.20
C GLY A 185 -17.33 6.09 -11.93
N ARG A 186 -16.23 5.58 -12.48
CA ARG A 186 -15.21 6.32 -13.24
C ARG A 186 -15.13 5.90 -14.71
N LYS A 187 -16.23 5.39 -15.28
CA LYS A 187 -16.39 5.31 -16.73
C LYS A 187 -16.50 6.73 -17.31
N THR A 188 -15.34 7.28 -17.66
CA THR A 188 -14.94 8.26 -18.70
C THR A 188 -13.75 9.03 -18.16
#